data_AF-A0A816DMK1-F1
#
_entry.id   AF-A0A816DMK1-F1
#
_cell.length_a   1.000
_cell.length_b   1.000
_cell.length_c   1.000
_cell.angle_alpha   90.00
_cell.angle_beta   90.00
_cell.angle_gamma   90.00
#
_symmetry.space_group_name_H-M   'P 1'
#
loop_
_entity.id
_entity.type
_entity.pdbx_description
1 polymer ?
#
loop_
_entity_poly.entity_id
_entity_poly.type
_entity_poly.pdbx_seq_one_letter_code
_entity_poly.pdbx_strand_id
1 'polypeptide(L)'
;MIKDGLMPKTAIFLHETSSSIAKQTQQKWLHNKYPEYFFKSQAMVTENGKYYDRVTIRTAAYGQQLTVYFDITQCFQYPLSDLMCMFKKQQESDSK
;
A
#
# COMPACT_ATOMS: atom_id res chain seq x y z
N MET A 1 -14.36 -9.07 11.87
CA MET A 1 -14.38 -7.64 11.48
C MET A 1 -14.50 -7.56 9.97
N ILE A 2 -15.28 -6.61 9.46
CA ILE A 2 -15.42 -6.37 8.02
C ILE A 2 -14.17 -5.61 7.55
N LYS A 3 -13.47 -6.14 6.53
CA LYS A 3 -12.34 -5.45 5.86
C LYS A 3 -12.87 -4.67 4.67
N ASP A 4 -13.46 -3.52 4.96
CA ASP A 4 -14.03 -2.62 3.93
C ASP A 4 -13.02 -1.57 3.41
N GLY A 5 -11.85 -1.48 4.04
CA GLY A 5 -10.83 -0.51 3.69
C GLY A 5 -11.14 0.92 4.13
N LEU A 6 -12.23 1.20 4.86
CA LEU A 6 -12.64 2.57 5.19
C LEU A 6 -11.86 3.18 6.36
N MET A 7 -11.09 2.38 7.09
CA MET A 7 -10.22 2.79 8.18
C MET A 7 -8.90 2.03 8.15
N PRO A 8 -7.82 2.53 8.75
CA PRO A 8 -6.54 1.81 8.89
C PRO A 8 -6.70 0.41 9.50
N LYS A 9 -7.58 0.25 10.50
CA LYS A 9 -7.88 -1.04 11.15
C LYS A 9 -8.66 -2.02 10.26
N THR A 10 -9.35 -1.53 9.23
CA THR A 10 -10.11 -2.33 8.26
C THR A 10 -9.45 -2.33 6.88
N ALA A 11 -8.20 -1.85 6.79
CA ALA A 11 -7.46 -1.70 5.54
C ALA A 11 -7.42 -3.01 4.74
N ILE A 12 -7.43 -2.86 3.42
CA ILE A 12 -7.29 -3.96 2.49
C ILE A 12 -5.82 -4.38 2.48
N PHE A 13 -5.54 -5.58 2.96
CA PHE A 13 -4.17 -6.09 3.03
C PHE A 13 -3.70 -6.56 1.65
N LEU A 14 -2.55 -6.07 1.24
CA LEU A 14 -1.87 -6.43 -0.01
C LEU A 14 -0.68 -7.34 0.33
N HIS A 15 -0.60 -8.48 -0.35
CA HIS A 15 0.47 -9.47 -0.16
C HIS A 15 1.69 -9.20 -1.04
N GLU A 16 1.61 -8.15 -1.86
CA GLU A 16 2.61 -7.77 -2.82
C GLU A 16 3.82 -7.14 -2.11
N THR A 17 5.01 -7.65 -2.43
CA THR A 17 6.29 -7.10 -1.96
C THR A 17 6.88 -6.05 -2.91
N SER A 18 6.25 -5.87 -4.08
CA SER A 18 6.62 -4.86 -5.08
C SER A 18 5.57 -3.76 -5.13
N SER A 19 6.01 -2.51 -5.03
CA SER A 19 5.14 -1.32 -5.08
C SER A 19 4.37 -1.20 -6.41
N SER A 20 4.99 -1.60 -7.53
CA SER A 20 4.34 -1.55 -8.85
C SER A 20 3.23 -2.58 -8.98
N ILE A 21 3.41 -3.78 -8.42
CA ILE A 21 2.38 -4.83 -8.39
C ILE A 21 1.28 -4.44 -7.40
N ALA A 22 1.64 -3.95 -6.21
CA ALA A 22 0.69 -3.47 -5.21
C ALA A 22 -0.25 -2.40 -5.80
N LYS A 23 0.29 -1.43 -6.54
CA LYS A 23 -0.50 -0.40 -7.22
C LYS A 23 -1.50 -0.99 -8.22
N GLN A 24 -1.11 -2.00 -9.00
CA GLN A 24 -2.03 -2.67 -9.94
C GLN A 24 -3.12 -3.44 -9.19
N THR A 25 -2.78 -4.11 -8.09
CA THR A 25 -3.76 -4.81 -7.24
C THR A 25 -4.75 -3.84 -6.61
N GLN A 26 -4.30 -2.69 -6.12
CA GLN A 26 -5.16 -1.61 -5.60
C GLN A 26 -6.18 -1.16 -6.66
N GLN A 27 -5.71 -0.86 -7.87
CA GLN A 27 -6.57 -0.40 -8.96
C GLN A 27 -7.62 -1.45 -9.35
N LYS A 28 -7.23 -2.72 -9.45
CA LYS A 28 -8.15 -3.84 -9.71
C LYS A 28 -9.18 -3.97 -8.60
N TRP A 29 -8.76 -3.90 -7.34
CA TRP A 29 -9.67 -3.99 -6.20
C TRP A 29 -10.68 -2.84 -6.20
N LEU A 30 -10.23 -1.60 -6.42
CA LEU A 30 -11.11 -0.43 -6.50
C LEU A 30 -12.12 -0.55 -7.64
N HIS A 31 -11.68 -1.00 -8.82
CA HIS A 31 -12.56 -1.18 -9.98
C HIS A 31 -13.62 -2.26 -9.73
N ASN A 32 -13.25 -3.37 -9.09
CA ASN A 32 -14.19 -4.44 -8.76
C ASN A 32 -15.19 -4.03 -7.67
N LYS A 33 -14.74 -3.28 -6.66
CA LYS A 33 -15.58 -2.88 -5.51
C LYS A 33 -16.49 -1.70 -5.83
N TYR A 34 -15.97 -0.74 -6.58
CA TYR A 34 -16.65 0.47 -6.99
C TYR A 34 -16.60 0.58 -8.51
N PRO A 35 -17.47 -0.13 -9.24
CA PRO A 35 -17.60 0.05 -10.68
C PRO A 35 -17.82 1.53 -10.97
N GLU A 36 -17.02 2.08 -11.88
CA GLU A 36 -17.07 3.50 -12.27
C GLU A 36 -16.83 4.48 -11.10
N TYR A 37 -15.58 4.55 -10.62
CA TYR A 37 -15.15 5.58 -9.69
C TYR A 37 -14.24 6.61 -10.38
N PHE A 38 -14.22 7.83 -9.84
CA PHE A 38 -13.25 8.85 -10.18
C PHE A 38 -12.15 8.90 -9.13
N PHE A 39 -10.91 8.66 -9.54
CA PHE A 39 -9.76 8.87 -8.66
C PHE A 39 -9.63 10.35 -8.29
N LYS A 40 -9.34 10.65 -7.02
CA LYS A 40 -9.12 12.02 -6.53
C LYS A 40 -7.69 12.25 -6.08
N SER A 41 -7.20 11.42 -5.18
CA SER A 41 -5.84 11.54 -4.64
C SER A 41 -5.37 10.24 -4.03
N GLN A 42 -4.06 10.14 -3.84
CA GLN A 42 -3.41 9.06 -3.12
C GLN A 42 -2.28 9.65 -2.28
N ALA A 43 -2.11 9.14 -1.07
CA ALA A 43 -1.00 9.49 -0.21
C ALA A 43 -0.55 8.26 0.58
N MET A 44 0.76 8.08 0.70
CA MET A 44 1.31 7.11 1.64
C MET A 44 1.26 7.71 3.05
N VAL A 45 0.74 6.95 4.00
CA VAL A 45 0.67 7.34 5.41
C VAL A 45 1.25 6.23 6.29
N THR A 46 1.86 6.63 7.41
CA THR A 46 2.41 5.70 8.39
C THR A 46 1.60 5.79 9.67
N GLU A 47 1.13 4.66 10.19
CA GLU A 47 0.34 4.61 11.41
C GLU A 47 0.66 3.32 12.16
N ASN A 48 0.98 3.42 13.46
CA ASN A 48 1.31 2.27 14.33
C ASN A 48 2.39 1.34 13.74
N GLY A 49 3.42 1.89 13.09
CA GLY A 49 4.53 1.14 12.48
C GLY A 49 4.17 0.43 11.16
N LYS A 50 2.98 0.66 10.61
CA LYS A 50 2.53 0.13 9.32
C LYS A 50 2.50 1.22 8.26
N TYR A 51 2.64 0.81 7.01
CA TYR A 51 2.54 1.67 5.83
C TYR A 51 1.22 1.43 5.13
N TYR A 52 0.51 2.51 4.83
CA TYR A 52 -0.75 2.46 4.12
C TYR A 52 -0.74 3.37 2.92
N ASP A 53 -1.33 2.90 1.83
CA ASP A 53 -1.79 3.76 0.74
C ASP A 53 -3.21 4.23 1.06
N ARG A 54 -3.36 5.53 1.29
CA ARG A 54 -4.65 6.19 1.50
C ARG A 54 -5.14 6.77 0.19
N VAL A 55 -6.09 6.09 -0.44
CA VAL A 55 -6.65 6.46 -1.75
C VAL A 55 -8.01 7.11 -1.56
N THR A 56 -8.18 8.33 -2.09
CA THR A 56 -9.47 9.01 -2.12
C THR A 56 -10.09 8.87 -3.50
N ILE A 57 -11.34 8.41 -3.54
CA ILE A 57 -12.14 8.25 -4.76
C ILE A 57 -13.48 8.98 -4.61
N ARG A 58 -14.14 9.20 -5.74
CA ARG A 58 -15.55 9.59 -5.80
C ARG A 58 -16.33 8.51 -6.55
N THR A 59 -17.33 7.90 -5.93
CA THR A 59 -18.17 6.87 -6.56
C THR A 59 -19.12 7.52 -7.58
N ALA A 60 -19.30 6.95 -8.78
CA ALA A 60 -20.26 7.51 -9.74
C ALA A 60 -21.71 7.36 -9.30
N ALA A 61 -22.10 6.21 -8.74
CA ALA A 61 -23.50 5.90 -8.41
C ALA A 61 -24.18 6.91 -7.47
N TYR A 62 -23.44 7.54 -6.55
CA TYR A 62 -23.98 8.49 -5.57
C TYR A 62 -23.16 9.78 -5.43
N GLY A 63 -22.09 9.92 -6.23
CA GLY A 63 -21.17 11.05 -6.11
C GLY A 63 -20.42 11.15 -4.76
N GLN A 64 -20.52 10.13 -3.90
CA GLN A 64 -19.93 10.11 -2.57
C GLN A 64 -18.40 10.05 -2.65
N GLN A 65 -17.73 10.87 -1.84
CA GLN A 65 -16.29 10.78 -1.65
C GLN A 65 -15.97 9.73 -0.57
N LEU A 66 -15.06 8.81 -0.90
CA LEU A 66 -14.61 7.75 -0.02
C LEU A 66 -13.09 7.75 0.07
N THR A 67 -12.57 7.40 1.24
CA THR A 67 -11.16 7.13 1.45
C THR A 67 -10.99 5.66 1.77
N VAL A 68 -10.15 4.98 0.99
CA VAL A 68 -9.82 3.56 1.11
C VAL A 68 -8.36 3.43 1.50
N TYR A 69 -8.09 2.62 2.52
CA TYR A 69 -6.77 2.30 3.03
C TYR A 69 -6.34 0.92 2.53
N PHE A 70 -5.15 0.86 1.94
CA PHE A 70 -4.48 -0.38 1.56
C PHE A 70 -3.24 -0.56 2.43
N ASP A 71 -3.13 -1.67 3.15
CA ASP A 71 -1.92 -1.98 3.93
C ASP A 71 -0.85 -2.49 2.97
N ILE A 72 0.16 -1.64 2.74
CA ILE A 72 1.30 -1.86 1.83
C ILE A 72 2.58 -2.16 2.61
N THR A 73 2.46 -2.52 3.90
CA THR A 73 3.63 -2.75 4.76
C THR A 73 4.57 -3.79 4.18
N GLN A 74 4.05 -4.82 3.50
CA GLN A 74 4.87 -5.84 2.85
C GLN A 74 5.75 -5.31 1.71
N CYS A 75 5.39 -4.20 1.07
CA CYS A 75 6.25 -3.55 0.08
C CYS A 75 7.54 -2.96 0.68
N PHE A 76 7.57 -2.74 2.00
CA PHE A 76 8.68 -2.12 2.71
C PHE A 76 9.39 -3.09 3.69
N GLN A 77 8.83 -4.28 3.88
CA GLN A 77 9.50 -5.35 4.60
C GLN A 77 10.46 -6.05 3.65
N TYR A 78 11.67 -5.52 3.52
CA TYR A 78 12.78 -6.29 2.94
C TYR A 78 12.95 -7.58 3.75
N PRO A 79 13.20 -8.74 3.11
CA PRO A 79 13.72 -9.87 3.87
C PRO A 79 15.06 -9.42 4.47
N LEU A 80 15.25 -9.65 5.77
CA LEU A 80 16.50 -9.36 6.51
C LEU A 80 17.77 -9.84 5.78
N SER A 81 17.65 -10.81 4.87
CA SER A 81 18.72 -11.27 3.99
C SER A 81 19.28 -10.17 3.07
N ASP A 82 18.45 -9.28 2.54
CA ASP A 82 18.90 -8.25 1.60
C ASP A 82 19.56 -7.08 2.33
N LEU A 83 19.08 -6.75 3.55
CA LEU A 83 19.74 -5.79 4.42
C LEU A 83 21.15 -6.27 4.81
N MET A 84 21.30 -7.55 5.17
CA MET A 84 22.60 -8.17 5.48
C MET A 84 23.56 -8.14 4.28
N CYS A 85 23.04 -8.27 3.06
CA CYS A 85 23.84 -8.21 1.83
C CYS A 85 24.37 -6.78 1.57
N MET A 86 23.58 -5.75 1.89
CA MET A 86 24.01 -4.35 1.80
C MET A 86 25.04 -3.98 2.88
N PHE A 87 24.84 -4.43 4.13
CA PHE A 87 25.81 -4.18 5.20
C PHE A 87 27.17 -4.84 4.96
N LYS A 88 27.20 -6.05 4.39
CA LYS A 88 28.47 -6.69 3.99
C LYS A 88 29.20 -5.89 2.91
N LYS A 89 28.50 -5.42 1.88
CA LYS A 89 29.13 -4.63 0.80
C LYS A 89 29.71 -3.30 1.29
N GLN A 90 29.07 -2.64 2.26
CA GLN A 90 29.58 -1.40 2.84
C GLN A 90 30.85 -1.62 3.69
N GLN A 91 30.91 -2.70 4.48
CA GLN A 91 32.11 -3.03 5.27
C GLN A 91 33.31 -3.44 4.39
N GLU A 92 33.07 -4.11 3.27
CA GLU A 92 34.10 -4.49 2.30
C GLU A 92 34.61 -3.31 1.46
N SER A 93 33.81 -2.26 1.24
CA SER A 93 34.25 -1.02 0.57
C SER A 93 35.04 -0.10 1.48
N ASP A 94 34.71 -0.08 2.79
CA ASP A 94 35.35 0.80 3.77
C ASP A 94 36.68 0.22 4.31
N SER A 95 37.02 -1.01 3.92
CA SER A 95 38.27 -1.71 4.28
C SER A 95 39.31 -1.76 3.14
N LYS A 96 39.14 -0.96 2.08
CA LYS A 96 40.08 -0.84 0.95
C LYS A 96 40.68 0.56 0.84
#